data_AF-A0A536FYB2-F1
#
_entry.id   AF-A0A536FYB2-F1
#
_cell.length_a   1.000
_cell.length_b   1.000
_cell.length_c   1.000
_cell.angle_alpha   90.00
_cell.angle_beta   90.00
_cell.angle_gamma   90.00
#
_symmetry.space_group_name_H-M   'P 1'
#
loop_
_entity.id
_entity.type
_entity.pdbx_description
1 polymer ?
#
loop_
_entity_poly.entity_id
_entity_poly.type
_entity_poly.pdbx_seq_one_letter_code
_entity_poly.pdbx_strand_id
1 'polypeptide(L)'
;MVPARAGQPCDTCPAVPCIGQDRRGDARAVVIAPPVGKDDIRRLGRYRTALISGWAKDPDFARLFGADATFDLSDHCDFDELMEVVERTGADQVYTVHGFTEDFARSLRRKGIRAWALEANEQLALAL
;
A
#
# COMPACT_ATOMS: atom_id res chain seq x y z
N MET A 1 34.36 -17.67 19.04
CA MET A 1 32.88 -17.67 18.89
C MET A 1 32.58 -18.05 17.45
N VAL A 2 31.98 -19.22 17.21
CA VAL A 2 31.73 -19.76 15.87
C VAL A 2 30.43 -19.15 15.33
N PRO A 3 30.39 -18.58 14.11
CA PRO A 3 29.15 -18.03 13.56
C PRO A 3 28.13 -19.14 13.29
N ALA A 4 26.89 -18.93 13.71
CA ALA A 4 25.79 -19.84 13.44
C ALA A 4 25.46 -19.89 11.94
N ARG A 5 25.12 -21.08 11.43
CA ARG A 5 24.71 -21.25 10.03
C ARG A 5 23.26 -20.80 9.83
N ALA A 6 22.95 -20.38 8.60
CA ALA A 6 21.57 -20.04 8.20
C ALA A 6 20.61 -21.18 8.60
N GLY A 7 19.55 -20.84 9.34
CA GLY A 7 18.58 -21.81 9.86
C GLY A 7 18.85 -22.36 11.26
N GLN A 8 19.95 -21.99 11.93
CA GLN A 8 20.16 -22.31 13.35
C GLN A 8 19.87 -21.09 14.25
N PRO A 9 19.23 -21.29 15.42
CA PRO A 9 18.97 -20.22 16.38
C PRO A 9 20.29 -19.64 16.92
N CYS A 10 20.38 -18.32 17.00
CA CYS A 10 21.54 -17.63 17.58
C CYS A 10 21.27 -17.20 19.03
N ASP A 11 22.30 -17.24 19.87
CA ASP A 11 22.22 -16.96 21.31
C ASP A 11 21.72 -15.55 21.65
N THR A 12 21.69 -14.64 20.68
CA THR A 12 21.27 -13.24 20.85
C THR A 12 19.81 -12.97 20.48
N CYS A 13 19.10 -13.91 19.83
CA CYS A 13 17.70 -13.71 19.47
C CYS A 13 16.96 -15.06 19.28
N PRO A 14 16.26 -15.58 20.31
CA PRO A 14 15.62 -16.90 20.25
C PRO A 14 14.30 -16.94 19.46
N ALA A 15 13.77 -15.79 18.99
CA ALA A 15 12.40 -15.70 18.45
C ALA A 15 12.29 -15.40 16.95
N VAL A 16 13.38 -15.15 16.22
CA VAL A 16 13.33 -14.79 14.79
C VAL A 16 14.37 -15.61 14.00
N PRO A 17 13.98 -16.32 12.92
CA PRO A 17 14.93 -17.03 12.06
C PRO A 17 16.00 -16.08 11.50
N CYS A 18 17.26 -16.51 11.50
CA CYS A 18 18.37 -15.71 11.00
C CYS A 18 18.18 -15.38 9.51
N ILE A 19 17.80 -14.13 9.23
CA ILE A 19 17.83 -13.52 7.89
C ILE A 19 19.29 -13.59 7.43
N GLY A 20 19.56 -14.32 6.35
CA GLY A 20 20.89 -14.81 5.99
C GLY A 20 22.03 -13.79 6.13
N GLN A 21 23.13 -14.21 6.78
CA GLN A 21 24.35 -13.42 6.84
C GLN A 21 25.06 -13.49 5.47
N ASP A 22 25.34 -12.33 4.86
CA ASP A 22 26.29 -12.25 3.75
C ASP A 22 27.70 -12.70 4.23
N ARG A 23 28.50 -13.27 3.32
CA ARG A 23 29.87 -13.78 3.50
C ARG A 23 30.87 -12.77 4.07
N ARG A 24 30.46 -11.51 4.29
CA ARG A 24 31.25 -10.42 4.90
C ARG A 24 30.86 -10.08 6.35
N GLY A 25 29.87 -10.75 6.94
CA GLY A 25 29.44 -10.48 8.33
C GLY A 25 28.60 -9.20 8.52
N ASP A 26 28.31 -8.48 7.43
CA ASP A 26 27.43 -7.30 7.43
C ASP A 26 26.01 -7.77 7.12
N ALA A 27 25.22 -8.13 8.14
CA ALA A 27 23.85 -8.59 7.97
C ALA A 27 22.91 -7.40 7.67
N ARG A 28 22.97 -6.88 6.45
CA ARG A 28 22.01 -5.90 5.94
C ARG A 28 20.76 -6.65 5.50
N ALA A 29 19.74 -6.66 6.36
CA ALA A 29 18.46 -7.28 6.08
C ALA A 29 17.36 -6.22 5.90
N VAL A 30 16.39 -6.52 5.03
CA VAL A 30 15.14 -5.77 4.93
C VAL A 30 14.06 -6.60 5.62
N VAL A 31 13.35 -5.97 6.57
CA VAL A 31 12.22 -6.58 7.27
C VAL A 31 10.95 -5.95 6.74
N ILE A 32 10.06 -6.77 6.19
CA ILE A 32 8.71 -6.36 5.79
C ILE A 32 7.76 -6.87 6.87
N ALA A 33 7.04 -5.97 7.53
CA ALA A 33 6.08 -6.32 8.57
C ALA A 33 4.73 -5.67 8.27
N PRO A 34 3.62 -6.38 8.57
CA PRO A 34 2.29 -5.77 8.53
C PRO A 34 2.16 -4.69 9.62
N PRO A 35 1.16 -3.78 9.52
CA PRO A 35 0.96 -2.71 10.50
C PRO A 35 0.85 -3.18 11.95
N VAL A 36 0.32 -4.38 12.18
CA VAL A 36 0.17 -5.01 13.51
C VAL A 36 1.49 -5.48 14.13
N GLY A 37 2.58 -5.60 13.34
CA GLY A 37 3.90 -6.05 13.80
C GLY A 37 4.88 -4.91 14.11
N LYS A 38 4.41 -3.65 14.13
CA LYS A 38 5.26 -2.47 14.33
C LYS A 38 6.00 -2.48 15.68
N ASP A 39 5.40 -3.02 16.72
CA ASP A 39 6.02 -3.06 18.06
C ASP A 39 7.19 -4.03 18.15
N ASP A 40 7.18 -5.12 17.37
CA ASP A 40 8.30 -6.06 17.32
C ASP A 40 9.50 -5.47 16.56
N ILE A 41 9.27 -4.62 15.55
CA ILE A 41 10.33 -3.88 14.84
C ILE A 41 11.10 -2.97 15.80
N ARG A 42 10.42 -2.37 16.79
CA ARG A 42 11.07 -1.50 17.79
C ARG A 42 12.12 -2.22 18.65
N ARG A 43 12.10 -3.56 18.68
CA ARG A 43 13.08 -4.39 19.39
C ARG A 43 14.36 -4.63 18.57
N LEU A 44 14.34 -4.33 17.27
CA LEU A 44 15.54 -4.39 16.45
C LEU A 44 16.53 -3.32 16.92
N GLY A 45 17.83 -3.60 16.77
CA GLY A 45 18.88 -2.66 17.13
C GLY A 45 18.91 -1.43 16.20
N ARG A 46 20.01 -1.20 15.48
CA ARG A 46 20.09 -0.08 14.55
C ARG A 46 19.29 -0.36 13.28
N TYR A 47 18.18 0.34 13.06
CA TYR A 47 17.38 0.25 11.84
C TYR A 47 17.07 1.62 11.22
N ARG A 48 16.54 1.57 9.99
CA ARG A 48 15.88 2.66 9.28
C ARG A 48 14.53 2.15 8.80
N THR A 49 13.55 3.03 8.70
CA THR A 49 12.18 2.74 8.32
C THR A 49 11.85 3.39 6.99
N ALA A 50 11.11 2.66 6.16
CA ALA A 50 10.55 3.17 4.93
C ALA A 50 9.05 2.89 4.94
N LEU A 51 8.23 3.90 4.68
CA LEU A 51 6.81 3.73 4.42
C LEU A 51 6.59 3.62 2.91
N ILE A 52 5.90 2.58 2.47
CA ILE A 52 5.50 2.41 1.07
C ILE A 52 3.96 2.42 1.04
N SER A 53 3.37 3.45 0.46
CA SER A 53 1.90 3.62 0.45
C SER A 53 1.46 4.63 -0.60
N GLY A 54 0.27 4.46 -1.19
CA GLY A 54 -0.32 5.48 -2.08
C GLY A 54 -0.61 6.78 -1.36
N TRP A 55 -0.78 6.73 -0.04
CA TRP A 55 -0.98 7.89 0.83
C TRP A 55 0.32 8.57 1.25
N ALA A 56 1.49 8.00 0.93
CA ALA A 56 2.77 8.63 1.21
C ALA A 56 2.94 9.99 0.50
N LYS A 57 2.15 10.22 -0.56
CA LYS A 57 2.07 11.48 -1.30
C LYS A 57 1.51 12.63 -0.47
N ASP A 58 0.69 12.32 0.55
CA ASP A 58 0.14 13.30 1.48
C ASP A 58 1.17 13.58 2.60
N PRO A 59 1.69 14.82 2.73
CA PRO A 59 2.67 15.17 3.76
C PRO A 59 2.19 14.93 5.19
N ASP A 60 0.90 15.10 5.47
CA ASP A 60 0.34 14.88 6.81
C ASP A 60 0.26 13.39 7.14
N PHE A 61 -0.10 12.56 6.17
CA PHE A 61 -0.09 11.11 6.31
C PHE A 61 1.34 10.57 6.45
N ALA A 62 2.27 11.06 5.64
CA ALA A 62 3.70 10.72 5.75
C ALA A 62 4.24 11.05 7.16
N ARG A 63 3.89 12.23 7.69
CA ARG A 63 4.29 12.66 9.05
C ARG A 63 3.70 11.77 10.14
N LEU A 64 2.44 11.33 10.01
CA LEU A 64 1.78 10.45 10.99
C LEU A 64 2.55 9.14 11.20
N PHE A 65 3.15 8.61 10.14
CA PHE A 65 3.92 7.36 10.21
C PHE A 65 5.36 7.54 10.69
N GLY A 66 5.90 8.75 10.63
CA GLY A 66 7.22 9.08 11.19
C GLY A 66 8.37 8.22 10.64
N ALA A 67 8.25 7.76 9.39
CA ALA A 67 9.26 6.94 8.74
C ALA A 67 10.48 7.79 8.30
N ASP A 68 11.67 7.18 8.25
CA ASP A 68 12.90 7.88 7.80
C ASP A 68 12.85 8.22 6.30
N ALA A 69 12.08 7.45 5.53
CA ALA A 69 11.80 7.68 4.11
C ALA A 69 10.36 7.25 3.77
N THR A 70 9.78 7.87 2.76
CA THR A 70 8.45 7.53 2.24
C THR A 70 8.51 7.33 0.73
N PHE A 71 7.73 6.38 0.22
CA PHE A 71 7.64 6.03 -1.19
C PHE A 71 6.18 5.91 -1.60
N ASP A 72 5.81 6.69 -2.61
CA ASP A 72 4.46 6.70 -3.17
C ASP A 72 4.28 5.47 -4.05
N LEU A 73 3.45 4.52 -3.59
CA LEU A 73 3.14 3.31 -4.35
C LEU A 73 1.74 2.83 -4.04
N SER A 74 0.92 2.70 -5.06
CA SER A 74 -0.46 2.22 -5.00
C SER A 74 -0.71 1.20 -6.10
N ASP A 75 -1.64 0.28 -5.87
CA ASP A 75 -2.21 -0.61 -6.87
C ASP A 75 -3.50 -0.05 -7.50
N HIS A 76 -3.94 1.13 -7.06
CA HIS A 76 -5.07 1.86 -7.61
C HIS A 76 -4.65 2.81 -8.73
N CYS A 77 -5.54 2.95 -9.73
CA CYS A 77 -5.43 3.97 -10.77
C CYS A 77 -5.49 5.40 -10.19
N ASP A 78 -4.76 6.31 -10.82
CA ASP A 78 -4.99 7.74 -10.65
C ASP A 78 -6.19 8.24 -11.50
N PHE A 79 -6.45 9.54 -11.47
CA PHE A 79 -7.59 10.13 -12.17
C PHE A 79 -7.48 10.00 -13.70
N ASP A 80 -6.30 10.24 -14.27
CA ASP A 80 -6.12 10.23 -15.72
C ASP A 80 -6.15 8.78 -16.24
N GLU A 81 -5.55 7.84 -15.49
CA GLU A 81 -5.65 6.41 -15.76
C GLU A 81 -7.10 5.92 -15.69
N LEU A 82 -7.89 6.38 -14.70
CA LEU A 82 -9.29 6.00 -14.57
C LEU A 82 -10.15 6.56 -15.72
N MET A 83 -9.85 7.78 -16.17
CA MET A 83 -10.47 8.35 -17.38
C MET A 83 -10.15 7.52 -18.63
N GLU A 84 -8.88 7.12 -18.81
CA GLU A 84 -8.46 6.27 -19.93
C GLU A 84 -9.20 4.92 -19.89
N VAL A 85 -9.30 4.29 -18.72
CA VAL A 85 -10.02 3.02 -18.56
C VAL A 85 -11.47 3.17 -19.02
N VAL A 86 -12.18 4.20 -18.56
CA VAL A 86 -13.57 4.45 -18.97
C VAL A 86 -13.67 4.63 -20.47
N GLU A 87 -12.83 5.48 -21.07
CA GLU A 87 -12.82 5.73 -22.52
C GLU A 87 -12.56 4.44 -23.32
N ARG A 88 -11.63 3.59 -22.84
CA ARG A 88 -11.31 2.30 -23.47
C ARG A 88 -12.40 1.25 -23.33
N THR A 89 -13.22 1.30 -22.28
CA THR A 89 -14.32 0.34 -22.10
C THR A 89 -15.43 0.53 -23.12
N GLY A 90 -15.64 1.76 -23.61
CA GLY A 90 -16.81 2.09 -24.44
C GLY A 90 -18.15 1.90 -23.72
N ALA A 91 -18.17 1.90 -22.38
CA ALA A 91 -19.37 1.63 -21.60
C ALA A 91 -20.45 2.70 -21.82
N ASP A 92 -21.68 2.27 -22.08
CA ASP A 92 -22.83 3.17 -22.24
C ASP A 92 -23.26 3.83 -20.91
N GLN A 93 -22.87 3.26 -19.78
CA GLN A 93 -23.16 3.72 -18.43
C GLN A 93 -22.01 3.31 -17.50
N VAL A 94 -21.54 4.25 -16.69
CA VAL A 94 -20.52 4.01 -15.66
C VAL A 94 -21.14 4.15 -14.28
N TYR A 95 -20.80 3.23 -13.38
CA TYR A 95 -21.14 3.33 -11.96
C TYR A 95 -19.87 3.48 -11.15
N THR A 96 -19.77 4.54 -10.36
CA THR A 96 -18.58 4.82 -9.55
C THR A 96 -18.81 4.38 -8.11
N VAL A 97 -17.85 3.63 -7.57
CA VAL A 97 -17.87 3.09 -6.21
C VAL A 97 -16.53 3.36 -5.53
N HIS A 98 -16.56 3.47 -4.19
CA HIS A 98 -15.41 3.76 -3.32
C HIS A 98 -14.70 5.11 -3.62
N GLY A 99 -14.22 5.78 -2.56
CA GLY A 99 -13.51 7.06 -2.71
C GLY A 99 -14.42 8.23 -3.13
N PHE A 100 -13.94 9.08 -4.04
CA PHE A 100 -14.62 10.30 -4.50
C PHE A 100 -15.62 10.03 -5.63
N THR A 101 -16.60 9.17 -5.35
CA THR A 101 -17.55 8.62 -6.34
C THR A 101 -18.29 9.71 -7.10
N GLU A 102 -18.97 10.62 -6.39
CA GLU A 102 -19.80 11.66 -7.02
C GLU A 102 -18.98 12.68 -7.82
N ASP A 103 -17.77 13.03 -7.36
CA ASP A 103 -16.89 13.94 -8.09
C ASP A 103 -16.36 13.31 -9.38
N PHE A 104 -16.01 12.02 -9.34
CA PHE A 104 -15.60 11.31 -10.54
C PHE A 104 -16.77 11.14 -11.52
N ALA A 105 -17.94 10.71 -11.04
CA ALA A 105 -19.15 10.61 -11.86
C ALA A 105 -19.53 11.96 -12.50
N ARG A 106 -19.43 13.06 -11.75
CA ARG A 106 -19.62 14.42 -12.30
C ARG A 106 -18.61 14.76 -13.38
N SER A 107 -17.37 14.34 -13.24
CA SER A 107 -16.31 14.56 -14.23
C SER A 107 -16.59 13.80 -15.53
N LEU A 108 -17.05 12.55 -15.43
CA LEU A 108 -17.50 11.76 -16.57
C LEU A 108 -18.72 12.39 -17.28
N ARG A 109 -19.72 12.85 -16.51
CA ARG A 109 -20.89 13.54 -17.06
C ARG A 109 -20.53 14.82 -17.82
N ARG A 110 -19.52 15.57 -17.35
CA ARG A 110 -19.00 16.76 -18.07
C ARG A 110 -18.40 16.42 -19.43
N LYS A 111 -17.92 15.19 -19.62
CA LYS A 111 -17.44 14.65 -20.90
C LYS A 111 -18.54 13.99 -21.74
N GLY A 112 -19.80 14.04 -21.30
CA GLY A 112 -20.94 13.43 -22.00
C GLY A 112 -21.13 11.93 -21.72
N ILE A 113 -20.37 11.36 -20.78
CA ILE A 113 -20.50 9.95 -20.40
C ILE A 113 -21.58 9.84 -19.32
N ARG A 114 -22.54 8.92 -19.49
CA ARG A 114 -23.55 8.67 -18.46
C ARG A 114 -22.88 7.99 -17.27
N ALA A 115 -22.89 8.65 -16.11
CA ALA A 115 -22.24 8.15 -14.91
C ALA A 115 -23.06 8.43 -13.63
N TRP A 116 -23.08 7.48 -12.70
CA TRP A 116 -23.80 7.55 -11.43
C TRP A 116 -22.93 7.06 -10.27
N ALA A 117 -22.93 7.77 -9.15
CA ALA A 117 -22.29 7.33 -7.92
C ALA A 117 -23.24 6.44 -7.13
N LEU A 118 -22.83 5.20 -6.87
CA LEU A 118 -23.68 4.27 -6.13
C LEU A 118 -23.50 4.45 -4.62
N GLU A 119 -24.61 4.60 -3.92
CA GLU A 119 -24.67 4.43 -2.48
C GLU A 119 -24.85 2.94 -2.11
N ALA A 120 -24.48 2.56 -0.88
CA ALA A 120 -24.40 1.15 -0.45
C ALA A 120 -25.72 0.37 -0.61
N ASN A 121 -26.87 1.04 -0.47
CA ASN A 121 -28.19 0.46 -0.69
C ASN A 121 -28.57 0.36 -2.17
N GLU A 122 -28.06 1.26 -3.01
CA GLU A 122 -28.33 1.28 -4.45
C GLU A 122 -27.57 0.17 -5.19
N GLN A 123 -26.37 -0.18 -4.71
CA GLN A 123 -25.57 -1.25 -5.29
C GLN A 123 -26.31 -2.60 -5.29
N LEU A 124 -27.06 -2.91 -4.23
CA LEU A 124 -27.85 -4.15 -4.12
C LEU A 124 -29.12 -4.13 -4.99
N ALA A 125 -29.57 -2.95 -5.42
CA ALA A 125 -30.77 -2.75 -6.21
C ALA A 125 -30.54 -2.79 -7.72
N LEU A 126 -29.28 -2.86 -8.17
CA LEU A 126 -28.93 -3.02 -9.56
C LEU A 126 -29.36 -4.40 -10.06
N ALA A 127 -30.47 -4.46 -10.79
CA ALA A 127 -30.94 -5.65 -11.50
C ALA A 127 -30.13 -5.84 -12.80
N LEU A 128 -28.84 -6.17 -12.65
CA LEU A 128 -27.93 -6.53 -13.74
C LEU A 128 -28.09 -8.00 -14.16
#